data_AF-A0A1F6I7A8-F1
#
_entry.id   AF-A0A1F6I7A8-F1
#
_cell.length_a   1.000
_cell.length_b   1.000
_cell.length_c   1.000
_cell.angle_alpha   90.00
_cell.angle_beta   90.00
_cell.angle_gamma   90.00
#
_symmetry.space_group_name_H-M   'P 1'
#
loop_
_entity.id
_entity.type
_entity.pdbx_description
1 polymer ?
#
loop_
_entity_poly.entity_id
_entity_poly.type
_entity_poly.pdbx_seq_one_letter_code
_entity_poly.pdbx_strand_id
1 'polypeptide(L)'
;MSNYVTTNIRISEEDYLRLKEEAFKKRKSFASLIREKIRVDKDQKSKSRVESLMVRIRKHAKENAKNLEGFDIVEALREMRYKGKW
;
A
#
# COMPACT_ATOMS: atom_id res chain seq x y z
N MET A 1 -3.30 -8.14 -18.15
CA MET A 1 -2.96 -6.99 -19.02
C MET A 1 -2.30 -5.93 -18.14
N SER A 2 -1.04 -5.55 -18.38
CA SER A 2 -0.40 -4.48 -17.61
C SER A 2 -0.77 -3.12 -18.19
N ASN A 3 -1.51 -2.30 -17.45
CA ASN A 3 -1.88 -0.93 -17.86
C ASN A 3 -0.70 0.02 -17.62
N TYR A 4 0.10 0.25 -18.66
CA TYR A 4 1.14 1.29 -18.65
C TYR A 4 0.60 2.59 -19.24
N VAL A 5 0.85 3.71 -18.56
CA VAL A 5 0.56 5.05 -19.07
C VAL A 5 1.88 5.67 -19.53
N THR A 6 1.94 6.14 -20.77
CA THR A 6 3.08 6.89 -21.30
C THR A 6 2.80 8.38 -21.17
N THR A 7 3.72 9.12 -20.55
CA THR A 7 3.59 10.56 -20.36
C THR A 7 4.84 11.27 -20.89
N ASN A 8 4.63 12.34 -21.65
CA ASN A 8 5.70 13.24 -22.07
C ASN A 8 6.00 14.23 -20.95
N ILE A 9 7.27 14.34 -20.53
CA ILE A 9 7.71 15.23 -19.45
C ILE A 9 8.66 16.26 -20.07
N ARG A 10 8.44 17.54 -19.77
CA ARG A 10 9.35 18.63 -20.12
C ARG A 10 10.22 18.94 -18.92
N ILE A 11 11.53 18.97 -19.12
CA ILE A 11 12.53 19.33 -18.10
C ILE A 11 13.52 20.32 -18.71
N SER A 12 14.25 21.04 -17.85
CA SER A 12 15.33 21.91 -18.30
C SER A 12 16.42 21.10 -19.02
N GLU A 13 17.14 21.74 -19.93
CA GLU A 13 18.21 21.08 -20.70
C GLU A 13 19.37 20.64 -19.78
N GLU A 14 19.71 21.48 -18.80
CA GLU A 14 20.72 21.18 -17.77
C GLU A 14 20.34 19.92 -16.98
N ASP A 15 19.08 19.81 -16.55
CA ASP A 15 18.59 18.62 -15.83
C ASP A 15 18.61 17.38 -16.71
N TYR A 16 18.27 17.53 -18.00
CA TYR A 16 18.29 16.42 -18.95
C TYR A 16 19.70 15.83 -19.12
N LEU A 17 20.71 16.68 -19.29
CA LEU A 17 22.12 16.28 -19.39
C LEU A 17 22.59 15.60 -18.09
N ARG A 18 22.32 16.22 -16.95
CA ARG A 18 22.65 15.66 -15.63
C ARG A 18 22.05 14.27 -15.41
N LEU A 19 20.78 14.09 -15.76
CA LEU A 19 20.08 12.81 -15.63
C LEU A 19 20.59 11.75 -16.62
N LYS A 20 21.04 12.15 -17.81
CA LYS A 20 21.69 11.25 -18.76
C LYS A 20 23.02 10.73 -18.24
N GLU A 21 23.86 11.60 -17.70
CA GLU A 21 25.13 11.19 -17.08
C GLU A 21 24.89 10.24 -15.91
N GLU A 22 23.89 10.54 -15.07
CA GLU A 22 23.53 9.68 -13.95
C GLU A 22 23.05 8.30 -14.42
N ALA A 23 22.25 8.24 -15.49
CA ALA A 23 21.79 6.99 -16.08
C ALA A 23 22.96 6.15 -16.62
N PHE A 24 23.92 6.80 -17.28
CA PHE A 24 25.14 6.16 -17.78
C PHE A 24 25.99 5.59 -16.65
N LYS A 25 26.25 6.40 -15.60
CA LYS A 25 27.00 5.96 -14.41
C LYS A 25 26.35 4.75 -13.73
N LYS A 26 25.02 4.73 -13.65
CA LYS A 26 24.24 3.64 -13.04
C LYS A 26 23.99 2.46 -13.97
N ARG A 27 24.45 2.50 -15.23
CA ARG A 27 24.16 1.48 -16.27
C ARG A 27 22.67 1.16 -16.42
N LYS A 28 21.81 2.16 -16.25
CA LYS A 28 20.34 2.04 -16.40
C LYS A 28 19.88 2.83 -17.62
N SER A 29 18.75 2.45 -18.20
CA SER A 29 18.11 3.28 -19.22
C SER A 29 17.58 4.58 -18.59
N PHE A 30 17.61 5.66 -19.35
CA PHE A 30 17.09 6.97 -18.91
C PHE A 30 15.65 6.85 -18.40
N ALA A 31 14.79 6.15 -19.15
CA ALA A 31 13.40 5.91 -18.75
C ALA A 31 13.30 5.13 -17.41
N SER A 32 14.22 4.19 -17.14
CA SER A 32 14.24 3.48 -15.86
C SER A 32 14.64 4.39 -14.71
N LEU A 33 15.65 5.25 -14.90
CA LEU A 33 16.08 6.22 -13.89
C LEU A 33 14.96 7.22 -13.57
N ILE A 34 14.29 7.75 -14.62
CA ILE A 34 13.16 8.66 -14.46
C ILE A 34 12.02 8.00 -13.67
N ARG A 35 11.66 6.75 -14.01
CA ARG A 35 10.64 6.00 -13.26
C ARG A 35 11.03 5.80 -11.81
N GLU A 36 12.30 5.50 -11.53
CA GLU A 36 12.82 5.34 -10.17
C GLU A 36 12.72 6.65 -9.38
N LYS A 37 13.09 7.79 -9.97
CA LYS A 37 12.99 9.12 -9.32
C LYS A 37 11.55 9.61 -9.12
N ILE A 38 10.64 9.30 -10.05
CA ILE A 38 9.22 9.68 -9.96
C ILE A 38 8.46 8.77 -9.00
N ARG A 39 8.98 7.57 -8.71
CA ARG A 39 8.37 6.64 -7.76
C ARG A 39 8.50 7.24 -6.36
N VAL A 40 7.54 8.09 -5.99
CA VAL A 40 7.30 8.49 -4.61
C VAL A 40 7.09 7.21 -3.84
N ASP A 41 7.92 6.95 -2.82
CA ASP A 41 7.89 5.76 -1.97
C ASP A 41 6.46 5.48 -1.48
N LYS A 42 5.71 4.69 -2.24
CA LYS A 42 4.38 4.22 -1.84
C LYS A 42 4.47 3.36 -0.59
N ASP A 43 5.66 2.84 -0.30
CA ASP A 43 5.91 1.91 0.79
C ASP A 43 5.94 2.60 2.16
N GLN A 44 6.42 3.85 2.27
CA GLN A 44 6.42 4.58 3.54
C GLN A 44 5.00 4.91 4.03
N LYS A 45 4.11 5.37 3.12
CA LYS A 45 2.70 5.59 3.46
C LYS A 45 1.96 4.29 3.78
N SER A 46 2.38 3.15 3.21
CA SER A 46 1.75 1.85 3.47
C SER A 46 1.98 1.37 4.90
N LYS A 47 3.20 1.49 5.43
CA LYS A 47 3.56 0.99 6.77
C LYS A 47 2.82 1.74 7.88
N SER A 48 2.82 3.08 7.82
CA SER A 48 2.07 3.92 8.77
C SER A 48 0.56 3.66 8.73
N ARG A 49 0.01 3.40 7.53
CA ARG A 49 -1.41 3.05 7.38
C ARG A 49 -1.74 1.67 7.97
N VAL A 50 -0.86 0.68 7.79
CA VAL A 50 -1.03 -0.65 8.39
C VAL A 50 -0.94 -0.58 9.91
N GLU A 51 0.01 0.19 10.44
CA GLU A 51 0.18 0.34 11.89
C GLU A 51 -1.03 1.00 12.54
N SER A 52 -1.52 2.10 11.97
CA SER A 52 -2.75 2.76 12.45
C SER A 52 -4.00 1.88 12.31
N LEU A 53 -4.05 0.98 11.33
CA LEU A 53 -5.12 -0.01 11.22
C LEU A 53 -5.02 -1.06 12.34
N MET A 54 -3.83 -1.58 12.62
CA MET A 54 -3.61 -2.56 13.68
C MET A 54 -3.91 -2.00 15.07
N VAL A 55 -3.58 -0.73 15.33
CA VAL A 55 -3.96 -0.05 16.58
C VAL A 55 -5.48 0.00 16.75
N ARG A 56 -6.22 0.33 15.69
CA ARG A 56 -7.69 0.34 15.72
C ARG A 56 -8.28 -1.05 15.95
N ILE A 57 -7.77 -2.06 15.26
CA ILE A 57 -8.19 -3.45 15.46
C ILE A 57 -7.99 -3.87 16.91
N ARG A 58 -6.83 -3.59 17.51
CA ARG A 58 -6.55 -3.91 18.92
C ARG A 58 -7.48 -3.16 19.88
N LYS A 59 -7.81 -1.90 19.60
CA LYS A 59 -8.77 -1.12 20.39
C LYS A 59 -10.14 -1.81 20.40
N HIS A 60 -10.68 -2.12 19.22
CA HIS A 60 -11.97 -2.79 19.12
C HIS A 60 -11.96 -4.20 19.71
N ALA A 61 -10.86 -4.95 19.56
CA ALA A 61 -10.73 -6.26 20.19
C ALA A 61 -10.81 -6.16 21.73
N LYS A 62 -10.18 -5.15 22.33
CA LYS A 62 -10.27 -4.90 23.79
C LYS A 62 -11.67 -4.49 24.22
N GLU A 63 -12.35 -3.64 23.44
CA GLU A 63 -13.73 -3.23 23.71
C GLU A 63 -14.69 -4.42 23.62
N ASN A 64 -14.55 -5.24 22.58
CA ASN A 64 -15.35 -6.45 22.38
C ASN A 64 -15.09 -7.47 23.49
N ALA A 65 -13.85 -7.68 23.90
CA ALA A 65 -13.50 -8.61 24.98
C ALA A 65 -14.17 -8.24 26.32
N LYS A 66 -14.36 -6.94 26.59
CA LYS A 66 -15.10 -6.49 27.79
C LYS A 66 -16.60 -6.78 27.73
N ASN A 67 -17.19 -6.70 26.55
CA ASN A 67 -18.64 -6.80 26.36
C ASN A 67 -19.11 -8.22 26.00
N LEU A 68 -18.21 -9.10 25.59
CA LEU A 68 -18.50 -10.44 25.05
C LEU A 68 -17.78 -11.54 25.85
N GLU A 69 -17.51 -11.30 27.13
CA GLU A 69 -16.87 -12.28 28.01
C GLU A 69 -17.74 -13.55 28.09
N GLY A 70 -17.17 -14.69 27.72
CA GLY A 70 -17.89 -15.98 27.67
C GLY A 70 -18.73 -16.22 26.40
N PHE A 71 -18.76 -15.29 25.44
CA PHE A 71 -19.51 -15.45 24.20
C PHE A 71 -18.63 -15.99 23.07
N ASP A 72 -18.94 -17.20 22.58
CA ASP A 72 -18.26 -17.76 21.41
C ASP A 72 -18.82 -17.15 20.11
N ILE A 73 -18.15 -16.09 19.66
CA ILE A 73 -18.45 -15.39 18.41
C ILE A 73 -18.32 -16.33 17.20
N VAL A 74 -17.42 -17.31 17.24
CA VAL A 74 -17.20 -18.24 16.12
C VAL A 74 -18.38 -19.19 15.99
N GLU A 75 -18.88 -19.71 17.10
CA GLU A 75 -20.09 -20.52 17.13
C GLU A 75 -21.30 -19.71 16.62
N ALA A 76 -21.51 -18.50 17.13
CA ALA A 76 -22.61 -17.63 16.70
C ALA A 76 -22.58 -17.34 15.18
N LEU A 77 -21.39 -17.06 14.62
CA LEU A 77 -21.23 -16.84 13.18
C LEU A 77 -21.49 -18.11 12.36
N ARG A 78 -21.11 -19.29 12.88
CA ARG A 78 -21.40 -20.58 12.24
C ARG A 78 -22.90 -20.85 12.24
N GLU A 79 -23.59 -20.58 13.34
CA GLU A 79 -25.04 -20.73 13.40
C GLU A 79 -25.76 -19.80 12.43
N MET A 80 -25.37 -18.53 12.34
CA MET A 80 -25.93 -17.60 11.34
C MET A 80 -25.69 -18.08 9.91
N ARG A 81 -24.52 -18.66 9.62
CA ARG A 81 -24.18 -19.16 8.28
C ARG A 81 -24.95 -20.43 7.90
N TYR A 82 -25.10 -21.37 8.83
CA TYR A 82 -25.63 -22.71 8.52
C TYR A 82 -27.10 -22.90 8.89
N LYS A 83 -27.60 -22.17 9.89
CA LYS A 83 -28.99 -22.25 10.37
C LYS A 83 -29.81 -21.01 10.03
N GLY A 84 -29.19 -19.94 9.54
CA GLY A 84 -29.90 -18.75 9.04
C GLY A 84 -30.80 -19.14 7.87
N LYS A 85 -32.12 -19.10 8.08
CA LYS A 85 -33.09 -19.14 7.00
C LYS A 85 -33.11 -17.75 6.36
N TRP A 86 -32.44 -17.66 5.21
CA TRP A 86 -32.58 -16.55 4.28
C TRP A 86 -33.68 -16.92 3.28
#